data_AF-A0A9D4JF59-F1
#
_entry.id   AF-A0A9D4JF59-F1
#
_cell.length_a   1.000
_cell.length_b   1.000
_cell.length_c   1.000
_cell.angle_alpha   90.00
_cell.angle_beta   90.00
_cell.angle_gamma   90.00
#
_symmetry.space_group_name_H-M   'P 1'
#
loop_
_entity.id
_entity.type
_entity.pdbx_description
1 polymer ?
#
loop_
_entity_poly.entity_id
_entity_poly.type
_entity_poly.pdbx_seq_one_letter_code
_entity_poly.pdbx_strand_id
1 'polypeptide(L)'
;MILNEGLRRLGTPYTFRSSPKDAAVLYNCEIVVTCVECLRFLSVSSDNVIGLTRQIKTSSSFFSICCKTPTQMVLSTSNDIRNVKMISVDGVETDFQQVEFPKKTYKLGDSLSAYVQSKNTLVLTDRLAHTVYMYDTVKGMSRAVTNGNIQAPHEVPVQHMCA
;
A
#
# COMPACT_ATOMS: atom_id res chain seq x y z
N MET A 1 -21.15 2.48 10.63
CA MET A 1 -20.79 2.53 9.19
C MET A 1 -21.44 3.78 8.62
N ILE A 2 -20.66 4.81 8.34
CA ILE A 2 -21.20 6.07 7.79
C ILE A 2 -21.13 5.95 6.27
N LEU A 3 -22.24 5.53 5.65
CA LEU A 3 -22.46 5.71 4.22
C LEU A 3 -23.01 7.13 4.06
N ASN A 4 -22.18 8.05 3.58
CA ASN A 4 -22.64 9.38 3.17
C ASN A 4 -23.64 9.21 2.00
N GLU A 5 -24.60 10.12 1.84
CA GLU A 5 -25.70 9.99 0.84
C GLU A 5 -25.21 9.86 -0.61
N GLY A 6 -23.97 10.26 -0.90
CA GLY A 6 -23.31 10.09 -2.19
C GLY A 6 -22.56 8.76 -2.40
N LEU A 7 -22.37 7.93 -1.37
CA LEU A 7 -21.66 6.66 -1.46
C LEU A 7 -22.65 5.50 -1.55
N ARG A 8 -22.78 4.92 -2.75
CA ARG A 8 -23.55 3.70 -2.95
C ARG A 8 -22.64 2.48 -2.87
N ARG A 9 -23.06 1.48 -2.10
CA ARG A 9 -22.40 0.17 -2.07
C ARG A 9 -22.64 -0.52 -3.42
N LEU A 10 -21.56 -0.98 -4.05
CA LEU A 10 -21.60 -1.70 -5.32
C LEU A 10 -21.95 -3.18 -5.10
N GLY A 11 -23.02 -3.65 -5.74
CA GLY A 11 -23.38 -5.06 -5.95
C GLY A 11 -23.36 -6.00 -4.74
N THR A 12 -23.30 -7.31 -5.02
CA THR A 12 -23.06 -8.34 -4.00
C THR A 12 -21.58 -8.27 -3.60
N PRO A 13 -21.27 -8.06 -2.31
CA PRO A 13 -19.91 -7.82 -1.85
C PRO A 13 -19.06 -9.09 -1.93
N TYR A 14 -17.88 -8.98 -2.55
CA TYR A 14 -16.82 -9.95 -2.27
C TYR A 14 -16.43 -9.85 -0.78
N THR A 15 -16.45 -10.98 -0.08
CA THR A 15 -16.09 -11.05 1.34
C THR A 15 -14.64 -11.50 1.47
N PHE A 16 -13.79 -10.62 1.98
CA PHE A 16 -12.40 -10.96 2.26
C PHE A 16 -12.30 -11.91 3.45
N ARG A 17 -11.44 -12.94 3.33
CA ARG A 17 -11.10 -13.84 4.44
C ARG A 17 -10.09 -13.24 5.43
N SER A 18 -9.42 -12.16 5.04
CA SER A 18 -8.46 -11.43 5.87
C SER A 18 -8.62 -9.92 5.65
N SER A 19 -8.25 -9.12 6.65
CA SER A 19 -8.37 -7.66 6.57
C SER A 19 -7.55 -7.12 5.39
N PRO A 20 -8.19 -6.48 4.40
CA PRO A 20 -7.48 -5.75 3.35
C PRO A 20 -6.75 -4.56 3.98
N LYS A 21 -5.58 -4.21 3.46
CA LYS A 21 -4.74 -3.11 4.01
C LYS A 21 -4.72 -1.89 3.11
N ASP A 22 -4.55 -2.08 1.81
CA ASP A 22 -4.52 -1.02 0.81
C ASP A 22 -4.93 -1.57 -0.56
N ALA A 23 -5.24 -0.69 -1.51
CA ALA A 23 -5.64 -1.07 -2.86
C ALA A 23 -5.08 -0.13 -3.93
N ALA A 24 -4.77 -0.69 -5.10
CA ALA A 24 -4.38 0.05 -6.29
C ALA A 24 -5.19 -0.42 -7.51
N VAL A 25 -5.39 0.49 -8.47
CA VAL A 25 -6.04 0.18 -9.74
C VAL A 25 -4.98 -0.03 -10.82
N LEU A 26 -5.01 -1.19 -11.46
CA LEU A 26 -4.20 -1.49 -12.63
C LEU A 26 -4.80 -0.88 -13.89
N TYR A 27 -3.98 -0.79 -14.95
CA TYR A 27 -4.37 -0.14 -16.21
C TYR A 27 -5.53 -0.84 -16.96
N ASN A 28 -5.82 -2.10 -16.63
CA ASN A 28 -6.97 -2.86 -17.15
C ASN A 28 -8.23 -2.72 -16.27
N CYS A 29 -8.28 -1.73 -15.38
CA CYS A 29 -9.33 -1.52 -14.39
C CYS A 29 -9.49 -2.67 -13.37
N GLU A 30 -8.50 -3.56 -13.28
CA GLU A 30 -8.43 -4.57 -12.23
C GLU A 30 -7.91 -3.92 -10.94
N ILE A 31 -8.52 -4.26 -9.81
CA ILE A 31 -8.16 -3.73 -8.51
C ILE A 31 -7.28 -4.76 -7.80
N VAL A 32 -6.10 -4.35 -7.34
CA VAL A 32 -5.23 -5.19 -6.52
C VAL A 32 -5.31 -4.73 -5.08
N VAL A 33 -5.51 -5.68 -4.18
CA VAL A 33 -5.67 -5.43 -2.75
C VAL A 33 -4.61 -6.20 -1.98
N THR A 34 -3.92 -5.51 -1.08
CA THR A 34 -2.96 -6.13 -0.16
C THR A 34 -3.68 -6.81 0.99
N CYS A 35 -3.25 -8.01 1.32
CA CYS A 35 -3.75 -8.84 2.41
C CYS A 35 -2.58 -9.50 3.15
N VAL A 36 -2.85 -10.12 4.30
CA VAL A 36 -1.84 -10.93 5.00
C VAL A 36 -1.33 -12.02 4.05
N GLU A 37 -0.03 -11.97 3.76
CA GLU A 37 0.71 -12.92 2.91
C GLU A 37 0.11 -13.20 1.52
N CYS A 38 -0.68 -12.26 0.98
CA CYS A 38 -1.15 -12.36 -0.40
C CYS A 38 -1.58 -11.03 -1.01
N LEU A 39 -1.62 -11.01 -2.33
CA LEU A 39 -2.32 -10.00 -3.14
C LEU A 39 -3.57 -10.62 -3.75
N ARG A 40 -4.68 -9.90 -3.71
CA ARG A 40 -5.95 -10.30 -4.34
C ARG A 40 -6.28 -9.36 -5.47
N PHE A 41 -6.62 -9.92 -6.61
CA PHE A 41 -6.98 -9.19 -7.82
C PHE A 41 -8.49 -9.31 -7.99
N LEU A 42 -9.15 -8.17 -8.16
CA LEU A 42 -10.60 -8.06 -8.23
C LEU A 42 -11.00 -7.37 -9.52
N SER A 43 -12.06 -7.86 -10.15
CA SER A 43 -12.75 -7.16 -11.23
C SER A 43 -14.05 -6.54 -10.72
N VAL A 44 -14.47 -5.46 -11.37
CA VAL A 44 -15.80 -4.86 -11.19
C VAL A 44 -16.53 -4.99 -12.53
N SER A 45 -17.64 -5.72 -12.55
CA SER A 45 -18.47 -5.84 -13.76
C SER A 45 -19.26 -4.56 -14.05
N SER A 46 -19.83 -4.47 -15.24
CA SER A 46 -20.80 -3.41 -15.61
C SER A 46 -21.99 -3.33 -14.66
N ASP A 47 -22.38 -4.47 -14.09
CA ASP A 47 -23.49 -4.58 -13.13
C ASP A 47 -23.02 -4.32 -11.68
N ASN A 48 -21.83 -3.75 -11.50
CA ASN A 48 -21.23 -3.41 -10.21
C ASN A 48 -20.98 -4.62 -9.30
N VAL A 49 -20.83 -5.82 -9.87
CA VAL A 49 -20.48 -7.03 -9.12
C VAL A 49 -18.96 -7.10 -8.98
N ILE A 50 -18.48 -7.28 -7.75
CA ILE A 50 -17.06 -7.43 -7.44
C ILE A 50 -16.72 -8.91 -7.37
N GLY A 51 -15.78 -9.37 -8.19
CA GLY A 51 -15.33 -10.77 -8.24
C GLY A 51 -13.83 -10.90 -8.03
N LEU A 52 -13.39 -11.97 -7.34
CA LEU A 52 -11.98 -12.35 -7.27
C LEU A 52 -11.56 -12.99 -8.60
N THR A 53 -10.57 -12.41 -9.27
CA THR A 53 -10.03 -12.95 -10.52
C THR A 53 -8.85 -13.89 -10.25
N ARG A 54 -7.93 -13.48 -9.38
CA ARG A 54 -6.78 -14.30 -8.96
C ARG A 54 -6.21 -13.87 -7.62
N GLN A 55 -5.37 -14.74 -7.06
CA GLN A 55 -4.62 -14.49 -5.83
C GLN A 55 -3.16 -14.87 -6.03
N ILE A 56 -2.25 -14.02 -5.55
CA ILE A 56 -0.81 -14.30 -5.50
C ILE A 56 -0.42 -14.46 -4.04
N LYS A 57 0.16 -15.60 -3.68
CA LYS A 57 0.76 -15.79 -2.37
C LYS A 57 2.08 -15.04 -2.32
N THR A 58 2.35 -14.34 -1.23
CA THR A 58 3.57 -13.57 -1.07
C THR A 58 4.39 -14.05 0.12
N SER A 59 5.70 -13.80 0.06
CA SER A 59 6.64 -14.17 1.14
C SER A 59 6.59 -13.23 2.34
N SER A 60 6.10 -12.00 2.12
CA SER A 60 5.95 -10.97 3.14
C SER A 60 4.49 -10.49 3.17
N SER A 61 4.07 -9.92 4.30
CA SER A 61 2.85 -9.11 4.36
C SER A 61 3.16 -7.68 3.93
N PHE A 62 2.19 -7.03 3.26
CA PHE A 62 2.35 -5.69 2.69
C PHE A 62 1.30 -4.72 3.23
N PHE A 63 1.71 -3.48 3.46
CA PHE A 63 0.81 -2.44 3.98
C PHE A 63 0.24 -1.56 2.89
N SER A 64 1.11 -0.98 2.06
CA SER A 64 0.67 -0.16 0.94
C SER A 64 1.04 -0.79 -0.38
N ILE A 65 0.31 -0.39 -1.42
CA ILE A 65 0.53 -0.82 -2.80
C ILE A 65 0.39 0.37 -3.73
N CYS A 66 1.30 0.46 -4.69
CA CYS A 66 1.21 1.44 -5.75
C CYS A 66 1.66 0.85 -7.08
N CYS A 67 1.03 1.26 -8.17
CA CYS A 67 1.40 0.83 -9.51
C CYS A 67 2.59 1.65 -9.99
N LYS A 68 3.69 0.99 -10.37
CA LYS A 68 4.85 1.62 -10.99
C LYS A 68 4.72 1.63 -12.52
N THR A 69 4.30 0.49 -13.06
CA THR A 69 4.04 0.26 -14.48
C THR A 69 2.77 -0.58 -14.61
N PRO A 70 2.24 -0.81 -15.82
CA PRO A 70 1.10 -1.72 -16.01
C PRO A 70 1.32 -3.15 -15.49
N THR A 71 2.57 -3.58 -15.35
CA THR A 71 2.94 -4.95 -14.97
C THR A 71 3.68 -5.04 -13.64
N GLN A 72 3.98 -3.91 -13.00
CA GLN A 72 4.77 -3.86 -11.78
C GLN A 72 4.12 -2.98 -10.70
N MET A 73 4.10 -3.53 -9.50
CA MET A 73 3.62 -2.88 -8.29
C MET A 73 4.78 -2.72 -7.32
N VAL A 74 4.74 -1.65 -6.54
CA VAL A 74 5.68 -1.37 -5.46
C VAL A 74 4.91 -1.40 -4.15
N LEU A 75 5.44 -2.16 -3.19
CA LEU A 75 4.74 -2.45 -1.95
C LEU A 75 5.65 -2.24 -0.74
N SER A 76 5.13 -1.62 0.31
CA SER A 76 5.84 -1.54 1.59
C SER A 76 5.64 -2.82 2.39
N THR A 77 6.74 -3.40 2.84
CA THR A 77 6.72 -4.62 3.64
C THR A 77 6.41 -4.33 5.10
N SER A 78 5.84 -5.34 5.75
CA SER A 78 5.70 -5.41 7.19
C SER A 78 6.64 -6.46 7.77
N ASN A 79 7.25 -6.18 8.92
CA ASN A 79 8.08 -7.15 9.63
C ASN A 79 9.22 -7.73 8.75
N ASP A 80 9.66 -6.98 7.72
CA ASP A 80 10.79 -7.30 6.86
C ASP A 80 11.76 -6.10 6.90
N ILE A 81 13.07 -6.38 6.89
CA ILE A 81 14.12 -5.34 6.87
C ILE A 81 14.20 -4.64 5.49
N ARG A 82 13.63 -5.27 4.46
CA ARG A 82 13.55 -4.74 3.11
C ARG A 82 12.25 -3.98 2.97
N ASN A 83 12.29 -2.70 3.32
CA ASN A 83 11.13 -1.82 3.46
C ASN A 83 10.18 -1.81 2.26
N VAL A 84 10.72 -2.03 1.06
CA VAL A 84 9.98 -1.97 -0.18
C VAL A 84 10.38 -3.12 -1.09
N LYS A 85 9.37 -3.78 -1.65
CA LYS A 85 9.52 -4.80 -2.70
C LYS A 85 8.80 -4.36 -3.96
N MET A 86 9.26 -4.88 -5.09
CA MET A 86 8.57 -4.81 -6.35
C MET A 86 8.00 -6.18 -6.69
N ILE A 87 6.73 -6.21 -7.08
CA ILE A 87 6.03 -7.45 -7.44
C ILE A 87 5.44 -7.27 -8.85
N SER A 88 5.69 -8.24 -9.73
CA SER A 88 5.02 -8.28 -11.02
C SER A 88 3.57 -8.75 -10.89
N VAL A 89 2.72 -8.42 -11.86
CA VAL A 89 1.32 -8.91 -11.90
C VAL A 89 1.22 -10.45 -11.99
N ASP A 90 2.32 -11.12 -12.34
CA ASP A 90 2.45 -12.59 -12.39
C ASP A 90 3.01 -13.18 -11.09
N GLY A 91 3.39 -12.32 -10.12
CA GLY A 91 3.80 -12.73 -8.78
C GLY A 91 5.30 -12.88 -8.55
N VAL A 92 6.13 -12.41 -9.48
CA VAL A 92 7.59 -12.40 -9.29
C VAL A 92 7.94 -11.29 -8.30
N GLU A 93 8.44 -11.69 -7.13
CA GLU A 93 8.94 -10.77 -6.10
C GLU A 93 10.41 -10.43 -6.35
N THR A 94 10.73 -9.14 -6.31
CA THR A 94 12.10 -8.63 -6.35
C THR A 94 12.29 -7.58 -5.28
N ASP A 95 13.47 -7.56 -4.68
CA ASP A 95 13.84 -6.49 -3.76
C ASP A 95 13.99 -5.19 -4.54
N PHE A 96 13.52 -4.09 -3.97
CA PHE A 96 13.75 -2.77 -4.56
C PHE A 96 15.20 -2.33 -4.25
N GLN A 97 16.16 -2.94 -4.95
CA GLN A 97 17.61 -2.87 -4.65
C GLN A 97 18.21 -1.47 -4.72
N GLN A 98 17.45 -0.52 -5.22
CA GLN A 98 17.87 0.83 -5.52
C GLN A 98 17.75 1.79 -4.34
N VAL A 99 16.93 1.47 -3.32
CA VAL A 99 16.64 2.47 -2.27
C VAL A 99 17.62 2.44 -1.11
N GLU A 100 18.28 3.56 -0.85
CA GLU A 100 18.97 3.83 0.41
C GLU A 100 18.00 4.26 1.52
N PHE A 101 16.90 3.51 1.71
CA PHE A 101 16.09 3.70 2.91
C PHE A 101 16.79 3.05 4.11
N PRO A 102 16.58 3.57 5.34
CA PRO A 102 17.14 2.95 6.53
C PRO A 102 16.74 1.47 6.62
N LYS A 103 17.72 0.58 6.77
CA LYS A 103 17.48 -0.86 6.95
C LYS A 103 16.95 -1.11 8.36
N LYS A 104 15.62 -1.05 8.52
CA LYS A 104 14.96 -1.30 9.79
C LYS A 104 13.61 -1.96 9.56
N THR A 105 13.17 -2.75 10.52
CA THR A 105 11.89 -3.45 10.45
C THR A 105 10.77 -2.53 10.93
N TYR A 106 9.74 -2.32 10.09
CA TYR A 106 8.54 -1.56 10.45
C TYR A 106 7.42 -2.49 10.93
N LYS A 107 6.71 -2.09 11.99
CA LYS A 107 5.44 -2.72 12.38
C LYS A 107 4.28 -2.16 11.56
N LEU A 108 3.10 -2.76 11.74
CA LEU A 108 1.84 -2.31 11.16
C LEU A 108 1.54 -0.85 11.48
N GLY A 109 1.53 -0.02 10.44
CA GLY A 109 1.22 1.40 10.50
C GLY A 109 2.43 2.31 10.81
N ASP A 110 3.63 1.76 10.98
CA ASP A 110 4.84 2.56 11.23
C ASP A 110 5.36 3.21 9.95
N SER A 111 5.04 2.64 8.78
CA SER A 111 5.40 3.20 7.48
C SER A 111 4.33 2.97 6.43
N LEU A 112 4.32 3.88 5.45
CA LEU A 112 3.51 3.81 4.24
C LEU A 112 4.41 4.22 3.07
N SER A 113 4.22 3.56 1.94
CA SER A 113 4.90 3.92 0.70
C SER A 113 3.92 4.32 -0.38
N ALA A 114 4.33 5.28 -1.21
CA ALA A 114 3.60 5.70 -2.39
C ALA A 114 4.59 5.95 -3.53
N TYR A 115 4.23 5.51 -4.74
CA TYR A 115 5.01 5.80 -5.93
C TYR A 115 4.34 6.92 -6.75
N VAL A 116 5.04 8.03 -6.91
CA VAL A 116 4.59 9.17 -7.71
C VAL A 116 5.12 9.00 -9.13
N GLN A 117 4.32 8.36 -9.98
CA GLN A 117 4.72 8.00 -11.34
C GLN A 117 5.18 9.20 -12.19
N SER A 118 4.49 10.34 -12.10
CA SER A 118 4.85 11.57 -12.85
C SER A 118 6.21 12.16 -12.48
N LYS A 119 6.79 11.74 -11.36
CA LYS A 119 8.11 12.16 -10.86
C LYS A 119 9.11 11.01 -10.77
N ASN A 120 8.71 9.79 -11.14
CA ASN A 120 9.47 8.57 -10.90
C ASN A 120 10.04 8.50 -9.47
N THR A 121 9.23 8.89 -8.49
CA THR A 121 9.69 9.05 -7.11
C THR A 121 8.93 8.10 -6.19
N LEU A 122 9.68 7.26 -5.47
CA LEU A 122 9.15 6.46 -4.38
C LEU A 122 9.24 7.26 -3.08
N VAL A 123 8.12 7.42 -2.40
CA VAL A 123 8.02 8.09 -1.10
C VAL A 123 7.78 7.02 -0.03
N LEU A 124 8.50 7.10 1.08
CA LEU A 124 8.30 6.29 2.27
C LEU A 124 8.17 7.21 3.47
N THR A 125 7.05 7.12 4.18
CA THR A 125 6.90 7.80 5.47
C THR A 125 7.41 6.88 6.58
N ASP A 126 8.18 7.44 7.50
CA ASP A 126 8.63 6.78 8.72
C ASP A 126 8.04 7.53 9.91
N ARG A 127 6.96 6.97 10.45
CA ARG A 127 6.18 7.60 11.51
C ARG A 127 7.01 7.79 12.78
N LEU A 128 7.84 6.80 13.12
CA LEU A 128 8.63 6.81 14.35
C LEU A 128 9.80 7.79 14.27
N ALA A 129 10.40 7.96 13.09
CA ALA A 129 11.47 8.91 12.89
C ALA A 129 10.98 10.31 12.47
N HIS A 130 9.67 10.54 12.38
CA HIS A 130 9.08 11.80 11.87
C HIS A 130 9.70 12.26 10.54
N THR A 131 9.97 11.28 9.66
CA THR A 131 10.75 11.50 8.44
C THR A 131 10.00 11.02 7.21
N VAL A 132 10.11 11.77 6.12
CA VAL A 132 9.68 11.33 4.80
C VAL A 132 10.92 11.13 3.94
N TYR A 133 11.12 9.91 3.47
CA TYR A 133 12.16 9.58 2.51
C TYR A 133 11.57 9.61 1.10
N MET A 134 12.29 10.23 0.18
CA MET A 134 11.95 10.31 -1.24
C MET A 134 13.12 9.75 -2.04
N TYR A 135 12.83 8.87 -2.98
CA TYR A 135 13.82 8.23 -3.82
C TYR A 135 13.45 8.40 -5.29
N ASP A 136 14.27 9.13 -6.04
CA ASP A 136 14.14 9.26 -7.50
C ASP A 136 14.69 7.98 -8.15
N THR A 137 13.80 7.16 -8.72
CA THR A 137 14.17 5.85 -9.28
C THR A 137 14.90 5.94 -10.62
N VAL A 138 14.95 7.13 -11.23
CA VAL A 138 15.69 7.36 -12.49
C VAL A 138 17.08 7.87 -12.19
N LYS A 139 17.19 8.83 -11.26
CA LYS A 139 18.48 9.45 -10.89
C LYS A 139 19.23 8.71 -9.80
N GLY A 140 18.56 7.79 -9.10
CA GLY A 140 19.11 7.04 -7.99
C GLY A 140 19.41 7.90 -6.76
N MET A 141 18.68 9.01 -6.56
CA MET A 141 18.96 9.96 -5.48
C MET A 141 17.92 9.87 -4.37
N SER A 142 18.40 9.75 -3.14
CA SER A 142 17.59 9.82 -1.93
C SER A 142 17.56 11.24 -1.37
N ARG A 143 16.39 11.68 -0.90
CA ARG A 143 16.22 12.89 -0.08
C ARG A 143 15.42 12.52 1.15
N ALA A 144 15.81 13.02 2.31
CA ALA A 144 15.06 12.88 3.53
C ALA A 144 14.59 14.27 3.98
N VAL A 145 13.31 14.38 4.28
CA VAL A 145 12.74 15.55 4.95
C VAL A 145 12.34 15.11 6.35
N THR A 146 13.07 15.60 7.34
CA THR A 146 12.72 15.48 8.75
C THR A 146 11.87 16.69 9.13
N ASN A 147 10.80 16.49 9.88
CA ASN A 147 10.06 17.62 10.41
C ASN A 147 10.37 17.80 11.90
N GLY A 148 10.91 18.96 12.28
CA GLY A 148 11.10 19.33 13.69
C GLY A 148 9.79 19.68 14.43
N ASN A 149 8.67 19.84 13.71
CA ASN A 149 7.38 20.30 14.23
C ASN A 149 6.25 19.26 14.17
N ILE A 150 6.48 18.04 13.62
CA ILE A 150 5.45 16.99 13.68
C ILE A 150 5.52 16.36 15.07
N GLN A 151 4.69 16.86 15.98
CA GLN A 151 4.37 16.15 17.21
C GLN A 151 3.75 14.80 16.84
N ALA A 152 4.07 13.74 17.58
CA ALA A 152 3.52 12.40 17.38
C ALA A 152 2.00 12.48 17.15
N PRO A 153 1.42 11.66 16.25
CA PRO A 153 -0.02 11.70 16.03
C PRO A 153 -0.71 11.52 17.36
N HIS A 154 -1.50 12.50 17.79
CA HIS A 154 -2.33 12.35 18.96
C HIS A 154 -3.27 11.17 18.72
N GLU A 155 -3.34 10.25 19.67
CA GLU A 155 -4.41 9.27 19.70
C GLU A 155 -5.72 10.06 19.65
N VAL A 156 -6.50 9.88 18.58
CA VAL A 156 -7.88 10.36 18.57
C VAL A 156 -8.60 9.50 19.59
N PRO A 157 -9.12 10.05 20.71
CA PRO A 157 -9.84 9.25 21.67
C PRO A 157 -11.00 8.58 20.96
N VAL A 158 -11.08 7.25 21.05
CA VAL A 158 -12.26 6.51 20.60
C VAL A 158 -13.39 6.97 21.51
N GLN A 159 -14.23 7.88 21.02
CA GLN A 159 -15.50 8.15 21.69
C GLN A 159 -16.31 6.86 21.61
N HIS A 160 -16.38 6.15 22.73
CA HIS A 160 -17.37 5.12 22.95
C HIS A 160 -18.75 5.77 22.80
N MET A 161 -19.37 5.65 21.63
CA MET A 161 -20.82 5.73 21.53
C MET A 161 -21.35 4.41 22.07
N CYS A 162 -21.62 4.38 23.37
CA CYS A 162 -22.42 3.35 24.00
C CYS A 162 -23.87 3.48 23.51
N ALA A 163 -24.41 2.31 23.14
CA ALA A 163 -25.80 1.84 23.09
C ALA A 163 -26.92 2.85 22.81
#